data_AF-A0A2G4G9X8-F1
#
_entry.id   AF-A0A2G4G9X8-F1
#
_cell.length_a   1.000
_cell.length_b   1.000
_cell.length_c   1.000
_cell.angle_alpha   90.00
_cell.angle_beta   90.00
_cell.angle_gamma   90.00
#
_symmetry.space_group_name_H-M   'P 1'
#
loop_
_entity.id
_entity.type
_entity.pdbx_description
1 polymer ?
#
loop_
_entity_poly.entity_id
_entity_poly.type
_entity_poly.pdbx_seq_one_letter_code
_entity_poly.pdbx_strand_id
1 'polypeptide(L)'
;MSLNRWEQRVFDYWQSHRDERQFWQEKVRALAKSSVDDHAAATRLEHDFWRYYEERSGVVPIFQEAVRQEGLKRTSMKNLAELVLRLWVEPRPKKKPVEGSGESWPAQPYA
;
A
#
# COMPACT_ATOMS: atom_id res chain seq x y z
N MET A 1 -9.24 -0.06 -5.73
CA MET A 1 -8.57 1.21 -6.04
C MET A 1 -7.83 1.02 -7.35
N SER A 2 -8.09 1.89 -8.32
CA SER A 2 -7.34 1.88 -9.58
C SER A 2 -6.03 2.64 -9.37
N LEU A 3 -4.92 2.07 -9.84
CA LEU A 3 -3.62 2.72 -9.85
C LEU A 3 -3.55 3.72 -11.00
N ASN A 4 -2.97 4.91 -10.76
CA ASN A 4 -2.64 5.86 -11.82
C ASN A 4 -1.50 5.32 -12.71
N ARG A 5 -1.29 5.93 -13.89
CA ARG A 5 -0.26 5.48 -14.86
C ARG A 5 1.14 5.36 -14.25
N TRP A 6 1.51 6.31 -13.38
CA TRP A 6 2.78 6.29 -12.64
C TRP A 6 2.90 5.10 -11.70
N GLU A 7 1.85 4.86 -10.92
CA GLU A 7 1.78 3.78 -9.94
C GLU A 7 1.80 2.41 -10.64
N GLN A 8 1.09 2.28 -11.76
CA GLN A 8 1.13 1.08 -12.60
C GLN A 8 2.52 0.84 -13.16
N ARG A 9 3.20 1.88 -13.65
CA ARG A 9 4.55 1.78 -14.22
C ARG A 9 5.59 1.33 -13.18
N VAL A 10 5.53 1.88 -11.96
CA VAL A 10 6.41 1.42 -10.86
C VAL A 10 6.09 -0.01 -10.47
N PHE A 11 4.81 -0.36 -10.38
CA PHE A 11 4.40 -1.72 -10.04
C PHE A 11 4.86 -2.74 -11.10
N ASP A 12 4.67 -2.44 -12.39
CA ASP A 12 5.13 -3.26 -13.50
C ASP A 12 6.65 -3.43 -13.50
N TYR A 13 7.38 -2.34 -13.23
CA TYR A 13 8.82 -2.37 -13.08
C TYR A 13 9.26 -3.34 -11.97
N TRP A 14 8.64 -3.29 -10.79
CA TRP A 14 8.92 -4.26 -9.72
C TRP A 14 8.53 -5.70 -10.09
N GLN A 15 7.50 -5.91 -10.90
CA GLN A 15 7.17 -7.25 -11.36
C GLN A 15 8.26 -7.84 -12.26
N SER A 16 8.86 -7.00 -13.10
CA SER A 16 9.99 -7.40 -13.95
C SER A 16 11.31 -7.53 -13.16
N HIS A 17 11.46 -6.76 -12.07
CA HIS A 17 12.66 -6.71 -11.22
C HIS A 17 12.43 -7.39 -9.86
N ARG A 18 12.63 -8.71 -9.81
CA ARG A 18 12.44 -9.53 -8.59
C ARG A 18 13.24 -9.05 -7.38
N ASP A 19 14.47 -8.62 -7.58
CA ASP A 19 15.35 -8.15 -6.50
C ASP A 19 14.78 -6.90 -5.81
N GLU A 20 14.37 -5.92 -6.62
CA GLU A 20 13.76 -4.68 -6.13
C GLU A 20 12.43 -4.95 -5.44
N ARG A 21 11.64 -5.88 -5.98
CA ARG A 21 10.42 -6.34 -5.32
C ARG A 21 10.70 -6.94 -3.94
N GLN A 22 11.73 -7.76 -3.79
CA GLN A 22 12.08 -8.35 -2.49
C GLN A 22 12.52 -7.27 -1.49
N PHE A 23 13.40 -6.36 -1.90
CA PHE A 23 13.82 -5.21 -1.09
C PHE A 23 12.61 -4.40 -0.60
N TRP A 24 11.67 -4.07 -1.50
CA TRP A 24 10.46 -3.34 -1.13
C TRP A 24 9.51 -4.15 -0.27
N GLN A 25 9.37 -5.47 -0.50
CA GLN A 25 8.59 -6.35 0.37
C GLN A 25 9.10 -6.36 1.80
N GLU A 26 10.41 -6.52 1.99
CA GLU A 26 11.02 -6.52 3.32
C GLU A 26 10.86 -5.16 4.00
N LYS A 27 11.09 -4.07 3.27
CA LYS A 27 10.92 -2.70 3.79
C LYS A 27 9.47 -2.38 4.17
N VAL A 28 8.51 -2.74 3.33
CA VAL A 28 7.07 -2.57 3.59
C VAL A 28 6.65 -3.40 4.82
N ARG A 29 7.08 -4.66 4.93
CA ARG A 29 6.80 -5.50 6.10
C ARG A 29 7.42 -4.94 7.38
N ALA A 30 8.65 -4.45 7.32
CA ALA A 30 9.31 -3.82 8.46
C ALA A 30 8.58 -2.55 8.91
N LEU A 31 8.18 -1.69 7.97
CA LEU A 31 7.42 -0.47 8.24
C LEU A 31 6.04 -0.78 8.81
N ALA A 32 5.33 -1.77 8.28
CA ALA A 32 4.02 -2.18 8.77
C ALA A 32 4.10 -2.78 10.18
N LYS A 33 5.15 -3.54 10.51
CA LYS A 33 5.40 -4.03 11.88
C LYS A 33 5.65 -2.90 12.87
N SER A 34 6.33 -1.84 12.43
CA SER A 34 6.66 -0.69 13.28
C SER A 34 5.55 0.36 13.37
N SER A 35 4.55 0.30 12.48
CA SER A 35 3.47 1.30 12.39
C SER A 35 2.24 0.82 13.13
N VAL A 36 1.64 1.71 13.93
CA VAL A 36 0.39 1.42 14.65
C VAL A 36 -0.80 1.37 13.68
N ASP A 37 -0.74 2.11 12.57
CA ASP A 37 -1.81 2.26 11.57
C ASP A 37 -1.32 2.05 10.14
N ASP A 38 -2.13 1.36 9.34
CA ASP A 38 -1.91 1.13 7.91
C ASP A 38 -1.86 2.46 7.12
N HIS A 39 -2.66 3.45 7.54
CA HIS A 39 -2.65 4.79 6.95
C HIS A 39 -1.33 5.53 7.20
N ALA A 40 -0.76 5.42 8.41
CA ALA A 40 0.53 6.03 8.73
C ALA A 40 1.67 5.34 7.97
N ALA A 41 1.61 4.01 7.84
CA ALA A 41 2.55 3.25 7.01
C ALA A 41 2.47 3.66 5.54
N ALA A 42 1.25 3.85 5.01
CA ALA A 42 1.03 4.26 3.62
C ALA A 42 1.59 5.65 3.32
N THR A 43 1.38 6.64 4.20
CA THR A 43 1.96 7.99 4.03
C THR A 43 3.49 7.97 4.05
N ARG A 44 4.09 7.13 4.91
CA ARG A 44 5.55 7.00 4.95
C ARG A 44 6.11 6.33 3.69
N LEU A 45 5.45 5.27 3.23
CA LEU A 45 5.77 4.59 1.98
C LEU A 45 5.61 5.50 0.77
N GLU A 46 4.58 6.36 0.74
CA GLU A 46 4.40 7.35 -0.33
C GLU A 46 5.65 8.23 -0.49
N HIS A 47 6.18 8.76 0.62
CA HIS A 47 7.40 9.56 0.62
C HIS A 47 8.63 8.76 0.13
N ASP A 48 8.80 7.53 0.61
CA ASP A 48 9.88 6.64 0.20
C ASP A 48 9.82 6.29 -1.29
N PHE A 49 8.62 6.01 -1.81
CA PHE A 49 8.42 5.72 -3.23
C PHE A 49 8.68 6.93 -4.10
N TRP A 50 8.28 8.13 -3.65
CA TRP A 50 8.55 9.34 -4.40
C TRP A 50 10.04 9.64 -4.47
N ARG A 51 10.77 9.44 -3.38
CA ARG A 51 12.23 9.55 -3.35
C ARG A 51 12.90 8.53 -4.27
N TYR A 52 12.51 7.26 -4.17
CA TYR A 52 13.01 6.22 -5.07
C TYR A 52 12.70 6.54 -6.53
N TYR A 53 11.49 7.04 -6.82
CA TYR A 53 11.10 7.45 -8.16
C TYR A 53 11.98 8.57 -8.70
N GLU A 54 12.26 9.60 -7.88
CA GLU A 54 13.15 10.70 -8.23
C GLU A 54 14.58 10.19 -8.53
N GLU A 55 15.15 9.37 -7.65
CA GLU A 55 16.47 8.76 -7.84
C GLU A 55 16.52 7.90 -9.11
N ARG A 56 15.48 7.08 -9.35
CA ARG A 56 15.41 6.21 -10.53
C ARG A 56 15.09 6.98 -11.81
N SER A 57 14.40 8.12 -11.75
CA SER A 57 14.16 8.97 -12.92
C SER A 57 15.45 9.57 -13.48
N GLY A 58 16.51 9.66 -12.68
CA GLY A 58 17.83 10.09 -13.13
C GLY A 58 18.62 9.00 -13.88
N VAL A 59 18.36 7.72 -13.61
CA VAL A 59 19.19 6.60 -14.11
C VAL A 59 18.44 5.62 -15.02
N VAL A 60 17.11 5.54 -14.89
CA VAL A 60 16.27 4.59 -15.63
C VAL A 60 15.46 5.34 -16.70
N PRO A 61 15.61 4.95 -17.99
CA PRO A 61 14.97 5.64 -19.10
C PRO A 61 13.44 5.61 -19.03
N ILE A 62 12.83 4.51 -18.56
CA ILE A 62 11.36 4.41 -18.46
C ILE A 62 10.74 5.42 -17.47
N PHE A 63 11.47 5.78 -16.42
CA PHE A 63 11.03 6.80 -15.46
C PHE A 63 11.38 8.20 -15.95
N GLN A 64 12.54 8.38 -16.59
CA GLN A 64 12.92 9.64 -17.22
C GLN A 64 11.92 10.08 -18.29
N GLU A 65 11.53 9.17 -19.20
CA GLU A 65 10.55 9.45 -20.25
C GLU A 65 9.19 9.82 -19.67
N ALA A 66 8.75 9.10 -18.63
CA ALA A 66 7.49 9.40 -17.94
C ALA A 66 7.49 10.83 -17.37
N VAL A 67 8.55 11.22 -16.66
CA VAL A 67 8.73 12.58 -16.13
C VAL A 67 8.72 13.63 -17.23
N ARG A 68 9.35 13.35 -18.38
CA ARG A 68 9.39 14.27 -19.53
C ARG A 68 8.04 14.41 -20.22
N GLN A 69 7.25 13.33 -20.30
CA GLN A 69 5.97 13.30 -21.00
C GLN A 69 4.82 13.87 -20.16
N GLU A 70 4.74 13.51 -18.88
CA GLU A 70 3.60 13.84 -18.02
C GLU A 70 3.95 14.93 -16.98
N GLY A 71 5.24 15.28 -16.85
CA GLY A 71 5.75 16.27 -15.91
C GLY A 71 5.93 15.72 -14.49
N LEU A 72 6.86 16.29 -13.74
CA LEU A 72 7.15 15.94 -12.33
C LEU A 72 6.10 16.54 -11.38
N LYS A 73 4.83 16.52 -11.76
CA LYS A 73 3.75 16.90 -10.84
C LYS A 73 3.69 15.83 -9.76
N ARG A 74 4.00 16.22 -8.52
CA ARG A 74 3.80 15.40 -7.29
C ARG A 74 2.40 14.80 -7.32
N THR A 75 2.30 13.58 -7.82
CA THR A 75 1.08 12.78 -7.81
C THR A 75 1.21 11.86 -6.63
N SER A 76 0.19 11.81 -5.77
CA SER A 76 0.21 10.92 -4.61
C SER A 76 0.38 9.48 -5.07
N MET A 77 1.46 8.83 -4.65
CA MET A 77 1.68 7.37 -4.80
C MET A 77 0.96 6.57 -3.70
N LYS A 78 -0.11 7.14 -3.16
CA LYS A 78 -0.84 6.57 -2.03
C LYS A 78 -1.55 5.28 -2.38
N ASN A 79 -2.15 5.17 -3.58
CA ASN A 79 -2.86 3.94 -3.96
C ASN A 79 -1.87 2.79 -4.13
N LEU A 80 -0.66 3.06 -4.65
CA LEU A 80 0.42 2.09 -4.71
C LEU A 80 0.85 1.64 -3.31
N ALA A 81 1.07 2.58 -2.38
CA ALA A 81 1.41 2.29 -0.99
C ALA A 81 0.37 1.42 -0.30
N GLU A 82 -0.91 1.78 -0.42
CA GLU A 82 -2.02 1.01 0.13
C GLU A 82 -2.13 -0.38 -0.54
N LEU A 83 -1.90 -0.46 -1.85
CA LEU A 83 -1.95 -1.72 -2.58
C LEU A 83 -0.85 -2.68 -2.12
N VAL A 84 0.40 -2.22 -2.05
CA VAL A 84 1.51 -3.11 -1.66
C VAL A 84 1.46 -3.49 -0.18
N LEU A 85 0.97 -2.59 0.68
CA LEU A 85 0.70 -2.94 2.08
C LEU A 85 -0.29 -4.11 2.14
N ARG A 86 -1.43 -4.02 1.43
CA ARG A 86 -2.41 -5.12 1.39
C ARG A 86 -1.89 -6.39 0.72
N LEU A 87 -1.01 -6.26 -0.27
CA LEU A 87 -0.52 -7.40 -1.04
C LEU A 87 0.59 -8.16 -0.29
N TRP A 88 1.44 -7.46 0.47
CA TRP A 88 2.65 -8.03 1.08
C TRP A 88 2.58 -8.16 2.60
N VAL A 89 1.71 -7.40 3.25
CA VAL A 89 1.40 -7.51 4.68
C VAL A 89 0.09 -8.26 4.80
N GLU A 90 0.05 -9.25 5.69
CA GLU A 90 -1.19 -9.94 6.00
C GLU A 90 -2.22 -8.90 6.48
N PRO A 91 -3.46 -8.91 5.96
CA PRO A 91 -4.48 -7.99 6.40
C PRO A 91 -4.67 -8.22 7.89
N ARG A 92 -4.31 -7.24 8.72
CA ARG A 92 -4.56 -7.33 10.16
C ARG A 92 -6.05 -7.62 10.33
N PRO A 93 -6.43 -8.65 11.11
CA PRO A 93 -7.83 -8.96 11.31
C PRO A 93 -8.48 -7.69 11.86
N LYS A 94 -9.30 -7.06 11.02
CA LYS A 94 -10.10 -5.91 11.38
C LYS A 94 -10.86 -6.36 12.61
N LYS A 95 -10.68 -5.68 13.75
CA LYS A 95 -11.46 -5.97 14.96
C LYS A 95 -12.91 -6.01 14.49
N LYS A 96 -13.53 -7.19 14.54
CA LYS A 96 -14.95 -7.33 14.26
C LYS A 96 -15.62 -6.22 15.08
N PRO A 97 -16.54 -5.42 14.51
CA PRO A 97 -17.43 -4.67 15.38
C PRO A 97 -17.96 -5.71 16.36
N VAL A 98 -17.80 -5.43 17.65
CA VAL A 98 -18.42 -6.22 18.70
C VAL A 98 -19.90 -6.22 18.34
N GLU A 99 -20.33 -7.32 17.71
CA GLU A 99 -21.72 -7.63 17.47
C GLU A 99 -22.30 -7.68 18.87
N GLY A 100 -23.05 -6.61 19.19
CA GLY A 100 -23.67 -6.43 20.47
C GLY A 100 -24.44 -7.69 20.80
N SER A 101 -23.87 -8.46 21.71
CA SER A 101 -24.55 -9.54 22.41
C SER A 101 -25.65 -8.86 23.20
N GLY A 102 -26.86 -8.87 22.65
CA GLY A 102 -27.94 -8.02 23.15
C GLY A 102 -29.33 -8.41 22.69
N GLU A 103 -29.55 -9.63 22.23
CA GLU A 103 -30.92 -10.16 22.14
C GLU A 103 -30.95 -11.53 22.83
N SER A 104 -31.06 -11.42 24.16
CA SER A 104 -31.45 -12.51 25.04
C SER A 104 -32.87 -12.91 24.65
N TRP A 105 -33.02 -13.99 23.90
CA TRP A 105 -34.29 -14.70 23.77
C TRP A 105 -34.74 -15.18 25.15
N PRO A 106 -35.88 -14.74 25.72
CA PRO A 106 -36.47 -15.49 26.81
C PRO A 106 -37.12 -16.74 26.22
N ALA A 107 -36.48 -17.89 26.45
CA ALA A 107 -37.18 -19.15 26.41
C ALA A 107 -38.33 -19.10 27.43
N GLN A 108 -39.52 -19.48 26.95
CA GLN A 108 -40.79 -19.56 27.68
C GLN A 108 -40.69 -20.39 28.97
N PRO A 109 -41.72 -20.33 29.83
CA PRO A 109 -42.41 -21.60 30.04
C PRO A 109 -43.92 -21.53 29.86
N TYR A 110 -44.44 -22.62 29.31
CA TYR A 110 -45.80 -23.10 29.41
C TYR A 110 -46.37 -22.95 30.83
N ALA A 111 -47.60 -22.43 30.94
CA ALA A 111 -48.54 -22.68 32.03
C ALA A 111 -49.96 -22.60 31.46
#